data_AF-A0A6G1Z6G3-F1
#
_entry.id   AF-A0A6G1Z6G3-F1
#
_cell.length_a   1.000
_cell.length_b   1.000
_cell.length_c   1.000
_cell.angle_alpha   90.00
_cell.angle_beta   90.00
_cell.angle_gamma   90.00
#
_symmetry.space_group_name_H-M   'P 1'
#
loop_
_entity.id
_entity.type
_entity.pdbx_description
1 polymer ?
#
loop_
_entity_poly.entity_id
_entity_poly.type
_entity_poly.pdbx_seq_one_letter_code
_entity_poly.pdbx_strand_id
1 'polypeptide(L)'
;MTGISPREVCGVVLAGGDSTRFGDSDKALAQFAGKPLVSHVTSVLHAATGEPPILAARTDDRATMLSDVLPKLPSIPDAPESDSPKLSCYLLLK
;
A
#
# COMPACT_ATOMS: atom_id res chain seq x y z
N MET A 1 23.83 18.30 -2.31
CA MET A 1 22.69 17.36 -2.37
C MET A 1 22.08 17.31 -1.00
N THR A 2 21.02 18.08 -0.77
CA THR A 2 20.23 18.00 0.47
C THR A 2 19.56 16.64 0.51
N GLY A 3 19.88 15.83 1.51
CA GLY A 3 19.26 14.51 1.70
C GLY A 3 17.79 14.69 2.04
N ILE A 4 16.93 13.88 1.43
CA ILE A 4 15.50 13.87 1.75
C ILE A 4 15.35 13.32 3.17
N SER A 5 14.74 14.10 4.06
CA SER A 5 14.41 13.64 5.40
C SER A 5 13.22 12.67 5.35
N PRO A 6 13.12 11.67 6.24
CA PRO A 6 12.03 10.69 6.24
C PRO A 6 10.62 11.31 6.20
N ARG A 7 10.45 12.50 6.81
CA ARG A 7 9.17 13.24 6.84
C ARG A 7 8.82 13.94 5.54
N GLU A 8 9.76 14.06 4.60
CA GLU A 8 9.52 14.59 3.26
C GLU A 8 9.16 13.47 2.26
N VAL A 9 9.04 12.22 2.73
CA VAL A 9 8.71 11.05 1.91
C VAL A 9 7.41 10.41 2.40
N CYS A 10 6.52 10.09 1.45
CA CYS A 10 5.34 9.29 1.74
C CYS A 10 5.53 7.86 1.23
N GLY A 11 5.34 6.88 2.12
CA GLY A 11 5.34 5.46 1.77
C GLY A 11 4.02 5.06 1.12
N VAL A 12 4.08 4.26 0.05
CA VAL A 12 2.90 3.83 -0.70
C VAL A 12 2.99 2.35 -0.99
N VAL A 13 1.94 1.62 -0.67
CA VAL A 13 1.80 0.19 -0.98
C VAL A 13 0.86 0.04 -2.16
N LEU A 14 1.42 -0.33 -3.32
CA LEU A 14 0.64 -0.68 -4.51
C LEU A 14 0.16 -2.13 -4.38
N ALA A 15 -1.10 -2.32 -4.02
CA ALA A 15 -1.71 -3.61 -3.75
C ALA A 15 -2.84 -3.95 -4.74
N GLY A 16 -2.87 -3.35 -5.93
CA GLY A 16 -3.92 -3.55 -6.94
C GLY A 16 -3.80 -4.80 -7.84
N GLY A 17 -2.78 -5.65 -7.65
CA GLY A 17 -2.52 -6.79 -8.53
C GLY A 17 -3.38 -8.03 -8.26
N ASP A 18 -3.71 -8.79 -9.31
CA ASP A 18 -4.63 -9.94 -9.27
C ASP A 18 -4.02 -11.27 -8.77
N SER A 19 -2.77 -11.27 -8.31
CA SER A 19 -2.09 -12.47 -7.79
C SER A 19 -2.03 -13.68 -8.75
N THR A 20 -2.23 -13.52 -10.05
CA THR A 20 -2.33 -14.62 -11.05
C THR A 20 -1.11 -15.55 -11.16
N ARG A 21 0.04 -15.12 -10.65
CA ARG A 21 1.30 -15.90 -10.61
C ARG A 21 1.62 -16.43 -9.21
N PHE A 22 0.76 -16.19 -8.23
CA PHE A 22 0.96 -16.52 -6.82
C PHE A 22 0.01 -17.65 -6.37
N GLY A 23 -0.08 -18.71 -7.19
CA GLY A 23 -0.99 -19.82 -6.92
C GLY A 23 -2.44 -19.38 -6.72
N ASP A 24 -3.18 -20.13 -5.89
CA ASP A 24 -4.62 -19.95 -5.71
C ASP A 24 -4.98 -18.97 -4.57
N SER A 25 -3.98 -18.39 -3.90
CA SER A 25 -4.16 -17.50 -2.75
C SER A 25 -3.89 -16.04 -3.10
N ASP A 26 -4.54 -15.11 -2.41
CA ASP A 26 -4.18 -13.69 -2.54
C ASP A 26 -2.78 -13.44 -1.98
N LYS A 27 -1.88 -12.93 -2.84
CA LYS A 27 -0.48 -12.66 -2.48
C LYS A 27 -0.35 -11.74 -1.27
N ALA A 28 -1.14 -10.68 -1.21
CA ALA A 28 -1.02 -9.70 -0.12
C ALA A 28 -1.42 -10.32 1.24
N LEU A 29 -2.36 -11.26 1.22
CA LEU A 29 -2.84 -11.97 2.41
C LEU A 29 -2.07 -13.24 2.75
N ALA A 30 -1.18 -13.70 1.85
CA ALA A 30 -0.37 -14.89 2.07
C ALA A 30 0.47 -14.76 3.34
N GLN A 31 0.54 -15.86 4.11
CA GLN A 31 1.23 -15.88 5.39
C GLN A 31 2.74 -16.05 5.21
N PHE A 32 3.51 -15.19 5.89
CA PHE A 32 4.95 -15.31 6.01
C PHE A 32 5.35 -14.96 7.44
N ALA A 33 6.11 -15.83 8.10
CA ALA A 33 6.50 -15.65 9.51
C ALA A 33 5.32 -15.30 10.44
N GLY A 34 4.16 -15.95 10.23
CA GLY A 34 2.95 -15.77 11.04
C GLY A 34 2.19 -14.47 10.83
N LYS A 35 2.51 -13.69 9.79
CA LYS A 35 1.77 -12.47 9.40
C LYS A 35 1.53 -12.42 7.89
N PRO A 36 0.46 -11.76 7.43
CA PRO A 36 0.26 -11.46 6.01
C PRO A 36 1.44 -10.72 5.39
N LEU A 37 1.76 -11.00 4.13
CA LEU A 37 2.83 -10.32 3.38
C LEU A 37 2.67 -8.79 3.40
N VAL A 38 1.44 -8.29 3.26
CA VAL A 38 1.16 -6.84 3.29
C VAL A 38 1.53 -6.20 4.63
N SER A 39 1.37 -6.91 5.75
CA SER A 39 1.70 -6.39 7.09
C SER A 39 3.20 -6.16 7.27
N HIS A 40 4.04 -6.97 6.62
CA HIS A 40 5.49 -6.77 6.65
C HIS A 40 5.88 -5.51 5.89
N VAL A 41 5.32 -5.31 4.70
CA VAL A 41 5.61 -4.14 3.85
C VAL A 41 5.16 -2.85 4.53
N THR A 42 3.96 -2.82 5.10
CA THR A 42 3.45 -1.62 5.77
C THR A 42 4.28 -1.26 7.01
N SER A 43 4.71 -2.27 7.78
CA SER A 43 5.58 -2.07 8.94
C SER A 43 6.94 -1.50 8.56
N VAL A 44 7.56 -2.01 7.49
CA VAL A 44 8.86 -1.52 7.02
C VAL A 44 8.75 -0.09 6.51
N LEU A 45 7.72 0.23 5.72
CA LEU A 45 7.50 1.58 5.23
C LEU A 45 7.27 2.56 6.37
N HIS A 46 6.43 2.21 7.35
CA HIS A 46 6.18 3.05 8.51
C HIS A 46 7.47 3.35 9.28
N ALA A 47 8.31 2.34 9.51
CA ALA A 47 9.60 2.52 10.19
C ALA A 47 10.57 3.40 9.39
N ALA A 48 10.53 3.32 8.06
CA ALA A 48 11.43 4.07 7.18
C ALA A 48 11.02 5.54 6.97
N THR A 49 9.71 5.85 6.94
CA THR A 49 9.19 7.20 6.69
C THR A 49 8.75 7.92 7.96
N GLY A 50 8.55 7.20 9.06
CA GLY A 50 8.02 7.75 10.32
C GLY A 50 6.52 8.05 10.29
N GLU A 51 5.82 7.72 9.21
CA GLU A 51 4.39 7.95 9.00
C GLU A 51 3.72 6.70 8.40
N PRO A 52 2.45 6.39 8.71
CA PRO A 52 1.76 5.25 8.10
C PRO A 52 1.69 5.37 6.57
N PRO A 53 1.95 4.29 5.82
CA PRO A 53 1.89 4.35 4.36
C PRO A 53 0.44 4.45 3.85
N ILE A 54 0.28 4.90 2.61
CA ILE A 54 -0.98 4.89 1.88
C ILE A 54 -1.13 3.55 1.17
N LEU A 55 -2.31 2.93 1.27
CA LEU A 55 -2.67 1.73 0.54
C LEU A 55 -3.35 2.09 -0.78
N ALA A 56 -2.75 1.74 -1.91
CA ALA A 56 -3.38 1.88 -3.22
C ALA A 56 -3.94 0.52 -3.66
N ALA A 57 -5.26 0.42 -3.85
CA ALA A 57 -5.93 -0.82 -4.23
C ALA A 57 -6.90 -0.58 -5.39
N ARG A 58 -6.97 -1.56 -6.31
CA ARG A 58 -7.74 -1.44 -7.55
C ARG A 58 -9.24 -1.28 -7.33
N THR A 59 -9.77 -1.89 -6.28
CA THR A 59 -11.20 -1.87 -5.92
C THR A 59 -11.38 -1.61 -4.43
N ASP A 60 -12.55 -1.08 -4.06
CA ASP A 60 -12.91 -0.84 -2.64
C ASP A 60 -12.98 -2.15 -1.84
N ASP A 61 -13.47 -3.23 -2.45
CA ASP A 61 -13.49 -4.55 -1.83
C ASP A 61 -12.06 -5.01 -1.47
N ARG A 62 -11.10 -4.79 -2.38
CA ARG A 62 -9.71 -5.15 -2.14
C ARG A 62 -9.08 -4.25 -1.07
N ALA A 63 -9.40 -2.96 -1.06
CA ALA A 63 -8.98 -2.05 0.01
C ALA A 63 -9.51 -2.52 1.37
N THR A 64 -10.77 -2.96 1.43
CA THR A 64 -11.43 -3.45 2.64
C THR A 64 -10.76 -4.73 3.15
N MET A 65 -10.59 -5.75 2.28
CA MET A 65 -9.94 -7.01 2.65
C MET A 65 -8.53 -6.81 3.22
N LEU A 66 -7.76 -5.88 2.65
CA LEU A 66 -6.42 -5.56 3.13
C LEU A 66 -6.46 -4.77 4.45
N SER A 67 -7.45 -3.89 4.62
CA SER A 67 -7.62 -3.11 5.84
C SER A 67 -8.00 -3.98 7.04
N ASP A 68 -8.71 -5.09 6.83
CA ASP A 68 -9.09 -6.02 7.90
C ASP A 68 -7.89 -6.69 8.59
N VAL A 69 -6.75 -6.78 7.91
CA VAL A 69 -5.52 -7.41 8.42
C VAL A 69 -4.40 -6.41 8.75
N LEU A 70 -4.71 -5.12 8.65
CA LEU A 70 -3.77 -4.03 8.86
C LEU A 70 -4.27 -3.07 9.95
N PRO A 71 -3.38 -2.29 10.58
CA PRO A 71 -3.78 -1.08 11.28
C PRO A 71 -4.55 -0.16 10.32
N LYS A 72 -5.38 0.75 10.84
CA LYS A 72 -6.11 1.70 10.00
C LYS A 72 -5.15 2.55 9.17
N LEU A 73 -5.12 2.31 7.86
CA LEU A 73 -4.31 3.06 6.90
C LEU A 73 -5.20 3.91 5.99
N PRO A 74 -4.73 5.07 5.51
CA PRO A 74 -5.39 5.75 4.42
C PRO A 74 -5.32 4.90 3.14
N SER A 75 -6.44 4.79 2.42
CA SER A 75 -6.51 4.07 1.15
C SER A 75 -6.88 4.98 -0.01
N ILE A 76 -6.33 4.70 -1.19
CA ILE A 76 -6.66 5.36 -2.45
C ILE A 76 -7.03 4.33 -3.53
N PRO A 77 -8.02 4.62 -4.39
CA PRO A 77 -8.30 3.77 -5.55
C PRO A 77 -7.16 3.78 -6.58
N ASP A 78 -6.79 2.59 -7.05
CA ASP A 78 -5.78 2.31 -8.08
C ASP A 78 -6.46 1.73 -9.34
N ALA A 79 -7.42 2.46 -9.89
CA ALA A 79 -8.25 2.03 -11.03
C ALA A 79 -7.62 2.42 -12.39
N PRO A 80 -7.73 1.56 -13.43
CA PRO A 80 -7.05 1.72 -14.72
C PRO A 80 -7.57 2.84 -15.64
N GLU A 81 -8.62 3.58 -15.28
CA GLU A 81 -9.14 4.71 -16.09
C GLU A 81 -8.26 5.98 -16.03
N SER A 82 -7.02 5.86 -15.57
CA SER A 82 -6.08 6.97 -15.57
C SER A 82 -4.70 6.44 -15.90
N ASP A 83 -4.16 6.85 -17.05
CA ASP A 83 -2.74 6.70 -17.45
C ASP A 83 -1.80 7.53 -16.53
N SER A 84 -2.18 7.75 -15.27
CA SER A 84 -1.42 8.49 -14.28
C SER A 84 -1.71 7.90 -12.91
N PRO A 85 -0.70 7.58 -12.09
CA PRO A 85 -0.95 7.18 -10.72
C PRO A 85 -1.63 8.36 -10.01
N LYS A 86 -2.92 8.20 -9.64
CA LYS A 86 -3.68 9.15 -8.80
C LYS A 86 -2.98 9.49 -7.48
N LEU A 87 -1.95 8.71 -7.16
CA LEU A 87 -0.93 8.98 -6.17
C LEU A 87 -0.37 10.41 -6.27
N SER A 88 -0.16 10.94 -7.49
CA SER A 88 0.31 12.31 -7.71
C SER A 88 -0.60 13.36 -7.06
N CYS A 89 -1.93 13.22 -7.21
CA CYS A 89 -2.88 14.18 -6.63
C CYS A 89 -3.01 14.06 -5.11
N TYR A 90 -2.87 12.86 -4.54
CA TYR A 90 -2.98 12.66 -3.10
C TYR A 90 -1.75 13.17 -2.34
N LEU A 91 -0.54 13.06 -2.93
CA LEU A 91 0.67 13.63 -2.35
C LEU A 91 0.71 15.16 -2.40
N LEU A 92 0.00 15.80 -3.34
CA LEU A 92 -0.05 17.27 -3.47
C LEU A 92 -1.03 17.96 -2.52
N LEU A 93 -1.85 17.20 -1.77
CA LEU A 93 -2.87 17.72 -0.85
C LEU A 93 -2.48 17.59 0.64
N LYS A 94 -1.23 17.20 0.92
CA LYS A 94 -0.60 17.27 2.25
C LYS A 94 0.49 18.33 2.24
#